data_AF-Q024S4-F1
#
_entry.id   AF-Q024S4-F1
#
_cell.length_a   1.000
_cell.length_b   1.000
_cell.length_c   1.000
_cell.angle_alpha   90.00
_cell.angle_beta   90.00
_cell.angle_gamma   90.00
#
_symmetry.space_group_name_H-M   'P 1'
#
loop_
_entity.id
_entity.type
_entity.pdbx_description
1 polymer ?
#
loop_
_entity_poly.entity_id
_entity_poly.type
_entity_poly.pdbx_seq_one_letter_code
_entity_poly.pdbx_strand_id
1 'polypeptide(L)'
;MEIAAVAIALIGYAAYREWLRHQRRALIHRERLAAIEKGVELPPLEQEQKRSSWNVQRTLLLAGLIWLSLGLCIYITLSVVIASPANARLEIPPGLQWIGLGPAAIGLSHLLVYLTGKSREQ
;
A
#
# COMPACT_ATOMS: atom_id res chain seq x y z
N MET A 1 12.47 -43.05 -3.41
CA MET A 1 11.02 -43.31 -3.50
C MET A 1 10.20 -42.32 -2.66
N GLU A 2 10.59 -42.06 -1.41
CA GLU A 2 9.85 -41.18 -0.50
C GLU A 2 9.79 -39.71 -0.95
N ILE A 3 10.92 -39.14 -1.41
CA ILE A 3 10.97 -37.75 -1.90
C ILE A 3 10.05 -37.54 -3.12
N ALA A 4 9.98 -38.54 -4.02
CA ALA A 4 9.11 -38.48 -5.20
C ALA A 4 7.62 -38.53 -4.80
N ALA A 5 7.26 -39.36 -3.82
CA ALA A 5 5.89 -39.44 -3.31
C ALA A 5 5.45 -38.11 -2.66
N VAL A 6 6.33 -37.47 -1.86
CA VAL A 6 6.07 -36.16 -1.25
C VAL A 6 5.92 -35.07 -2.31
N ALA A 7 6.77 -35.06 -3.34
CA ALA A 7 6.67 -34.09 -4.43
C ALA A 7 5.35 -34.22 -5.21
N ILE A 8 4.93 -35.44 -5.53
CA ILE A 8 3.65 -35.71 -6.21
C ILE A 8 2.47 -35.26 -5.34
N ALA A 9 2.51 -35.53 -4.04
CA ALA A 9 1.46 -35.10 -3.11
C ALA A 9 1.35 -33.57 -3.02
N LEU A 10 2.48 -32.85 -2.98
CA LEU A 10 2.49 -31.37 -2.97
C LEU A 10 1.94 -30.78 -4.26
N ILE A 11 2.31 -31.34 -5.41
CA ILE A 11 1.80 -30.90 -6.72
C ILE A 11 0.29 -31.18 -6.83
N GLY A 12 -0.15 -32.38 -6.42
CA GLY A 12 -1.57 -32.74 -6.40
C GLY A 12 -2.39 -31.84 -5.49
N TYR A 13 -1.88 -31.53 -4.30
CA TYR A 13 -2.49 -30.58 -3.38
C TYR A 13 -2.58 -29.17 -3.96
N ALA A 14 -1.50 -28.69 -4.59
CA ALA A 14 -1.49 -27.37 -5.25
C ALA A 14 -2.49 -27.30 -6.41
N ALA A 15 -2.53 -28.33 -7.26
CA ALA A 15 -3.48 -28.43 -8.37
C ALA A 15 -4.93 -28.48 -7.87
N TYR A 16 -5.21 -29.28 -6.83
CA TYR A 16 -6.53 -29.35 -6.22
C TYR A 16 -6.96 -28.01 -5.62
N ARG A 17 -6.04 -27.32 -4.94
CA ARG A 17 -6.28 -25.99 -4.39
C ARG A 17 -6.60 -24.97 -5.47
N GLU A 18 -5.87 -24.97 -6.58
CA GLU A 18 -6.15 -24.08 -7.71
C GLU A 18 -7.46 -24.42 -8.43
N TRP A 19 -7.79 -25.72 -8.55
CA TRP A 19 -9.09 -26.13 -9.08
C TRP A 19 -10.23 -25.63 -8.19
N LEU A 20 -10.17 -25.83 -6.88
CA LEU A 20 -11.19 -25.31 -5.95
C LEU A 20 -11.37 -23.79 -6.07
N ARG A 21 -10.26 -23.04 -6.22
CA ARG A 21 -10.30 -21.59 -6.46
C ARG A 21 -11.00 -21.24 -7.76
N HIS A 22 -10.73 -21.99 -8.82
CA HIS A 22 -11.35 -21.79 -10.13
C HIS A 22 -12.87 -22.09 -10.08
N GLN A 23 -13.27 -23.19 -9.45
CA GLN A 23 -14.68 -23.55 -9.27
C GLN A 23 -15.44 -22.49 -8.49
N ARG A 24 -14.86 -21.98 -7.40
CA ARG A 24 -15.48 -20.92 -6.61
C ARG A 24 -15.75 -19.65 -7.44
N ARG A 25 -14.80 -19.23 -8.30
CA ARG A 25 -15.02 -18.08 -9.21
C ARG A 25 -16.12 -18.36 -10.22
N ALA A 26 -16.14 -19.56 -10.82
CA ALA A 26 -17.16 -19.95 -11.78
C ALA A 26 -18.58 -19.94 -11.18
N LEU A 27 -18.74 -20.39 -9.93
CA LEU A 27 -20.01 -20.36 -9.22
C LEU A 27 -20.49 -18.91 -8.97
N ILE A 28 -19.61 -18.04 -8.49
CA ILE A 28 -19.93 -16.61 -8.27
C ILE A 28 -20.37 -15.94 -9.58
N HIS A 29 -19.70 -16.22 -10.70
CA HIS A 29 -20.10 -15.68 -12.00
C HIS A 29 -21.47 -16.19 -12.46
N ARG A 30 -21.79 -17.47 -12.23
CA ARG A 30 -23.11 -18.04 -12.55
C ARG A 30 -24.23 -17.44 -11.71
N GLU A 31 -24.03 -17.29 -10.41
CA GLU A 31 -24.99 -16.63 -9.52
C GLU A 31 -25.29 -15.20 -9.96
N ARG A 32 -24.25 -14.47 -10.41
CA ARG A 32 -24.40 -13.12 -10.95
C ARG A 32 -25.15 -13.08 -12.28
N LEU A 33 -24.88 -13.99 -13.21
CA LEU A 33 -25.63 -14.07 -14.46
C LEU A 33 -27.11 -14.37 -14.19
N ALA A 34 -27.41 -15.26 -13.24
CA ALA A 34 -28.77 -15.54 -12.81
C ALA A 34 -29.44 -14.35 -12.11
N ALA A 35 -28.68 -13.54 -11.36
CA ALA A 35 -29.19 -12.31 -10.75
C ALA A 35 -29.49 -11.22 -11.79
N ILE A 36 -28.61 -11.05 -12.80
CA ILE A 36 -28.81 -10.15 -13.93
C ILE A 36 -30.08 -10.54 -14.70
N GLU A 37 -30.25 -11.83 -14.99
CA GLU A 37 -31.42 -12.35 -15.69
C GLU A 37 -32.73 -12.09 -14.92
N LYS A 38 -32.67 -12.11 -13.58
CA LYS A 38 -33.81 -11.80 -12.71
C LYS A 38 -33.99 -10.31 -12.43
N GLY A 39 -33.12 -9.44 -12.95
CA GLY A 39 -33.16 -8.00 -12.69
C GLY A 39 -32.89 -7.61 -11.23
N VAL A 40 -32.18 -8.45 -10.47
CA VAL A 40 -31.84 -8.21 -9.06
C VAL A 40 -30.50 -7.45 -8.99
N GLU A 41 -30.41 -6.47 -8.09
CA GLU A 41 -29.16 -5.73 -7.87
C GLU A 41 -28.03 -6.68 -7.43
N LEU A 42 -26.87 -6.54 -8.07
CA LEU A 42 -25.70 -7.39 -7.83
C LEU A 42 -24.95 -6.89 -6.59
N PRO A 43 -24.72 -7.73 -5.56
CA PRO A 43 -23.83 -7.36 -4.46
C PRO A 43 -22.41 -7.17 -4.98
N PRO A 44 -21.63 -6.19 -4.49
CA PRO A 44 -20.25 -5.92 -4.95
C PRO A 44 -19.34 -7.15 -4.73
N LEU A 45 -18.36 -7.40 -5.62
CA LEU A 45 -17.46 -8.54 -5.43
C LEU A 45 -16.61 -8.29 -4.18
N GLU A 46 -16.44 -9.29 -3.33
CA GLU A 46 -15.40 -9.27 -2.28
C GLU A 46 -14.02 -8.94 -2.88
N GLN A 47 -13.77 -9.37 -4.12
CA GLN A 47 -12.56 -9.06 -4.87
C GLN A 47 -12.45 -7.59 -5.27
N GLU A 48 -13.54 -6.94 -5.64
CA GLU A 48 -13.57 -5.49 -5.93
C GLU A 48 -13.35 -4.68 -4.66
N GLN A 49 -13.99 -5.10 -3.56
CA GLN A 49 -13.83 -4.47 -2.25
C GLN A 49 -12.39 -4.60 -1.73
N LYS A 50 -11.78 -5.79 -1.83
CA LYS A 50 -10.39 -6.04 -1.44
C LYS A 50 -9.37 -5.34 -2.36
N ARG A 51 -9.65 -5.24 -3.65
CA ARG A 51 -8.79 -4.50 -4.59
C ARG A 51 -8.84 -3.00 -4.31
N SER A 52 -10.01 -2.48 -3.94
CA SER A 52 -10.19 -1.09 -3.55
C SER A 52 -9.39 -0.76 -2.28
N SER A 53 -9.51 -1.56 -1.21
CA SER A 53 -8.77 -1.32 0.04
C SER A 53 -7.26 -1.39 -0.15
N TRP A 54 -6.77 -2.39 -0.91
CA TRP A 54 -5.34 -2.52 -1.25
C TRP A 54 -4.79 -1.31 -2.01
N ASN A 55 -5.56 -0.76 -2.96
CA ASN A 55 -5.10 0.37 -3.77
C ASN A 55 -5.04 1.66 -2.95
N VAL A 56 -6.00 1.86 -2.03
CA VAL A 56 -5.99 2.98 -1.07
C VAL A 56 -4.77 2.87 -0.15
N GLN A 57 -4.52 1.67 0.41
CA GLN A 57 -3.40 1.42 1.31
C GLN A 57 -2.05 1.68 0.64
N ARG A 58 -1.88 1.22 -0.61
CA ARG A 58 -0.67 1.45 -1.41
C ARG A 58 -0.46 2.93 -1.72
N THR A 59 -1.54 3.64 -2.07
CA THR A 59 -1.48 5.08 -2.37
C THR A 59 -1.10 5.88 -1.13
N LEU A 60 -1.65 5.56 0.04
CA LEU A 60 -1.29 6.21 1.30
C LEU A 60 0.19 5.98 1.66
N LEU A 61 0.69 4.75 1.50
CA LEU A 61 2.10 4.44 1.78
C LEU A 61 3.04 5.20 0.84
N LEU A 62 2.75 5.20 -0.46
CA LEU A 62 3.55 5.92 -1.45
C LEU A 62 3.51 7.43 -1.20
N ALA A 63 2.33 8.00 -0.96
CA ALA A 63 2.19 9.42 -0.63
C ALA A 63 2.98 9.78 0.63
N GLY A 64 2.87 8.97 1.69
CA GLY A 64 3.61 9.19 2.93
C GLY A 64 5.12 9.15 2.75
N LEU A 65 5.63 8.17 1.97
CA LEU A 65 7.05 8.05 1.68
C LEU A 65 7.59 9.22 0.83
N ILE A 66 6.83 9.65 -0.18
CA ILE A 66 7.18 10.80 -1.02
C ILE A 66 7.24 12.08 -0.19
N TRP A 67 6.20 12.38 0.59
CA TRP A 67 6.16 13.59 1.41
C TRP A 67 7.23 13.60 2.51
N LEU A 68 7.48 12.45 3.14
CA LEU A 68 8.49 12.33 4.19
C LEU A 68 9.91 12.50 3.64
N SER A 69 10.21 11.81 2.53
CA SER A 69 11.52 11.94 1.87
C SER A 69 11.78 13.36 1.37
N LEU A 70 10.76 14.02 0.81
CA LEU A 70 10.87 15.39 0.31
C LEU A 70 11.08 16.39 1.45
N GLY A 71 10.33 16.28 2.54
CA GLY A 71 10.51 17.12 3.73
C GLY A 71 11.86 16.93 4.40
N LEU A 72 12.30 15.68 4.54
CA LEU A 72 13.60 15.37 5.12
C LEU A 72 14.75 15.91 4.25
N CYS A 73 14.65 15.78 2.93
CA CYS A 73 15.62 16.33 1.98
C CYS A 73 15.74 17.86 2.09
N ILE A 74 14.60 18.56 2.16
CA ILE A 74 14.58 20.02 2.35
C ILE A 74 15.22 20.39 3.69
N TYR A 75 14.84 19.73 4.78
CA TYR A 75 15.38 20.01 6.11
C TYR A 75 16.89 19.85 6.16
N ILE A 76 17.42 18.73 5.64
CA ILE A 76 18.85 18.43 5.63
C ILE A 76 19.59 19.43 4.75
N THR A 77 19.11 19.68 3.53
CA THR A 77 19.75 20.62 2.60
C THR A 77 19.85 22.01 3.20
N LEU A 78 18.76 22.53 3.78
CA LEU A 78 18.78 23.85 4.42
C LEU A 78 19.70 23.88 5.65
N SER A 79 19.70 22.82 6.46
CA SER A 79 20.59 22.72 7.63
C SER A 79 22.06 22.79 7.23
N VAL A 80 22.44 22.07 6.16
CA VAL A 80 23.81 22.07 5.62
C VAL A 80 24.17 23.42 5.01
N VAL A 81 23.24 24.04 4.27
CA VAL A 81 23.44 25.38 3.67
C VAL A 81 23.67 26.44 4.74
N ILE A 82 22.91 26.41 5.84
CA ILE A 82 23.04 27.33 6.98
C ILE A 82 24.35 27.10 7.74
N ALA A 83 24.76 25.84 7.92
CA ALA A 83 25.98 25.51 8.66
C ALA A 83 27.28 25.74 7.85
N SER A 84 27.18 25.97 6.55
CA SER A 84 28.36 26.10 5.68
C SER A 84 29.07 27.45 5.89
N PRO A 85 30.40 27.45 6.17
CA PRO A 85 31.16 28.68 6.40
C PRO A 85 31.26 29.57 5.15
N ALA A 86 31.07 29.01 3.96
CA ALA A 86 31.01 29.77 2.70
C ALA A 86 29.78 30.69 2.64
N ASN A 87 28.70 30.33 3.34
CA ASN A 87 27.46 31.09 3.39
C ASN A 87 27.35 31.97 4.64
N ALA A 88 28.42 32.11 5.44
CA ALA A 88 28.42 32.90 6.68
C ALA A 88 28.15 34.40 6.46
N ARG A 89 28.29 34.89 5.22
CA ARG A 89 27.94 36.27 4.83
C ARG A 89 26.47 36.43 4.42
N LEU A 90 25.76 35.34 4.16
CA LEU A 90 24.32 35.36 3.97
C LEU A 90 23.69 35.29 5.37
N GLU A 91 23.00 36.36 5.78
CA GLU A 91 22.20 36.40 7.00
C GLU A 91 20.93 35.55 6.80
N ILE A 92 21.10 34.22 6.70
CA ILE A 92 19.98 33.29 6.56
C ILE A 92 19.26 33.24 7.92
N PRO A 93 17.95 33.54 7.97
CA PRO A 93 17.21 33.53 9.22
C PRO A 93 17.31 32.16 9.92
N PRO A 94 17.71 32.12 11.20
CA PRO A 94 17.73 30.89 11.97
C PRO A 94 16.28 30.40 12.13
N GLY A 95 15.92 29.39 11.34
CA GLY A 95 14.58 28.81 11.33
C GLY A 95 14.03 28.48 9.95
N LEU A 96 14.68 28.92 8.88
CA LEU A 96 14.26 28.56 7.52
C LEU A 96 14.24 27.02 7.30
N GLN A 97 15.14 26.29 7.97
CA GLN A 97 15.18 24.82 7.95
C GLN A 97 13.87 24.16 8.42
N TRP A 98 13.10 24.80 9.31
CA TRP A 98 11.83 24.25 9.81
C TRP A 98 10.75 24.13 8.74
N ILE A 99 10.91 24.80 7.59
CA ILE A 99 10.02 24.64 6.44
C ILE A 99 10.03 23.19 5.94
N GLY A 100 11.16 22.48 6.02
CA GLY A 100 11.25 21.06 5.67
C GLY A 100 10.48 20.14 6.63
N LEU A 101 10.25 20.59 7.87
CA LEU A 101 9.54 19.82 8.88
C LEU A 101 8.06 19.64 8.53
N GLY A 102 7.44 20.63 7.85
CA GLY A 102 6.04 20.58 7.45
C GLY A 102 5.73 19.39 6.54
N PRO A 103 6.35 19.30 5.34
CA PRO A 103 6.21 18.15 4.44
C PRO A 103 6.60 16.83 5.11
N ALA A 104 7.63 16.82 5.97
CA ALA A 104 8.04 15.63 6.70
C ALA A 104 6.93 15.11 7.64
N ALA A 105 6.27 16.02 8.38
CA ALA A 105 5.16 15.70 9.27
C ALA A 105 3.93 15.21 8.49
N ILE A 106 3.64 15.81 7.32
CA ILE A 106 2.57 15.36 6.42
C ILE A 106 2.84 13.91 5.96
N GLY A 107 4.08 13.62 5.55
CA GLY A 107 4.48 12.27 5.16
C GLY A 107 4.34 11.26 6.30
N LEU A 108 4.77 11.66 7.51
CA LEU A 108 4.66 10.83 8.70
C LEU A 108 3.20 10.53 9.07
N SER A 109 2.31 11.50 8.93
CA SER A 109 0.86 11.31 9.13
C SER A 109 0.29 10.23 8.20
N HIS A 110 0.63 10.26 6.92
CA HIS A 110 0.17 9.24 5.95
C HIS A 110 0.70 7.84 6.29
N LEU A 111 1.94 7.74 6.77
CA LEU A 111 2.52 6.47 7.22
C LEU A 111 1.84 5.95 8.49
N LEU A 112 1.50 6.82 9.44
CA LEU A 112 0.74 6.43 10.64
C LEU A 112 -0.64 5.89 10.26
N VAL A 113 -1.37 6.60 9.41
CA VAL A 113 -2.69 6.17 8.94
C VAL A 113 -2.58 4.81 8.24
N TYR A 114 -1.56 4.62 7.39
CA TYR A 114 -1.28 3.33 6.77
C TYR A 114 -1.07 2.20 7.80
N LEU A 115 -0.26 2.44 8.83
CA LEU A 115 0.03 1.45 9.87
C LEU A 115 -1.23 1.06 10.66
N THR A 116 -2.04 2.04 11.06
CA THR A 116 -3.33 1.79 11.73
C THR A 116 -4.32 1.07 10.81
N GLY A 117 -4.36 1.41 9.52
CA GLY A 117 -5.21 0.73 8.55
C GLY A 117 -4.80 -0.72 8.32
N LYS A 118 -3.49 -0.98 8.21
CA LYS A 118 -2.93 -2.33 8.06
C LYS A 118 -3.31 -3.26 9.23
N SER A 119 -3.29 -2.74 10.45
CA SER A 119 -3.62 -3.51 11.66
C SER A 119 -5.08 -3.94 11.75
N ARG A 120 -5.98 -3.35 10.94
CA ARG A 120 -7.41 -3.67 10.94
C ARG A 120 -7.83 -4.66 9.85
N GLU A 121 -6.97 -4.90 8.86
CA GLU A 121 -7.22 -5.88 7.79
C GLU A 121 -6.62 -7.28 8.08
N GLN A 122 -5.82 -7.42 9.14
CA GLN A 122 -5.27 -8.70 9.62
C GLN A 122 -6.13 -9.27 10.74
#